data_AF-A0A7X5RMW2-F1
#
_entry.id   AF-A0A7X5RMW2-F1
#
_cell.length_a   1.000
_cell.length_b   1.000
_cell.length_c   1.000
_cell.angle_alpha   90.00
_cell.angle_beta   90.00
_cell.angle_gamma   90.00
#
_symmetry.space_group_name_H-M   'P 1'
#
loop_
_entity.id
_entity.type
_entity.pdbx_description
1 polymer ?
#
loop_
_entity_poly.entity_id
_entity_poly.type
_entity_poly.pdbx_seq_one_letter_code
_entity_poly.pdbx_strand_id
1 'polypeptide(L)' 'MNKHDSLEYLCPHCGIVNTFPLHALRDMYQEQVETCKCCGKNLSLTAADGIAGQINLVIGELDQDIQAK' A
#
# COMPACT_ATOMS: atom_id res chain seq x y z
N MET A 1 -17.11 10.42 12.78
CA MET A 1 -16.24 9.30 12.38
C MET A 1 -16.24 9.30 10.86
N ASN A 2 -15.26 9.98 10.27
CA ASN A 2 -15.26 10.27 8.84
C ASN A 2 -14.88 8.99 8.08
N LYS A 3 -15.66 8.61 7.07
CA LYS A 3 -15.40 7.47 6.17
C LYS A 3 -14.15 7.68 5.27
N HIS A 4 -13.24 8.59 5.64
CA HIS A 4 -12.13 9.08 4.82
C HIS A 4 -10.75 8.77 5.43
N ASP A 5 -10.64 7.74 6.29
CA ASP A 5 -9.41 7.50 7.06
C ASP A 5 -8.62 6.23 6.66
N SER A 6 -9.07 5.45 5.66
CA SER A 6 -8.25 4.42 5.00
C SER A 6 -8.58 4.20 3.51
N LEU A 7 -7.57 3.90 2.69
CA LEU A 7 -7.71 3.36 1.33
C LEU A 7 -7.81 1.84 1.39
N GLU A 8 -8.54 1.24 0.44
CA GLU A 8 -8.59 -0.21 0.26
C GLU A 8 -7.68 -0.62 -0.89
N TYR A 9 -7.03 -1.78 -0.75
CA TYR A 9 -6.22 -2.33 -1.83
C TYR A 9 -6.27 -3.85 -1.88
N LEU A 10 -6.12 -4.39 -3.08
CA LEU A 10 -6.03 -5.82 -3.31
C LEU A 10 -4.58 -6.26 -3.15
N CYS A 11 -4.32 -7.28 -2.34
CA CYS A 11 -3.01 -7.91 -2.33
C CYS A 11 -2.73 -8.58 -3.70
N PRO A 12 -1.66 -8.21 -4.41
CA PRO A 12 -1.36 -8.78 -5.73
C PRO A 12 -1.05 -10.28 -5.68
N HIS A 13 -0.68 -10.81 -4.51
CA HIS A 13 -0.30 -12.22 -4.37
C HIS A 13 -1.44 -13.17 -3.98
N CYS A 14 -2.41 -12.72 -3.17
CA CYS A 14 -3.46 -13.62 -2.66
C CYS A 14 -4.89 -13.12 -2.90
N GLY A 15 -5.07 -11.90 -3.44
CA GLY A 15 -6.38 -11.36 -3.74
C GLY A 15 -7.21 -10.93 -2.53
N ILE A 16 -6.68 -10.99 -1.29
CA ILE A 16 -7.38 -10.43 -0.13
C ILE A 16 -7.42 -8.90 -0.25
N VAL A 17 -8.54 -8.29 0.16
CA VAL A 17 -8.63 -6.84 0.34
C VAL A 17 -8.02 -6.48 1.70
N ASN A 18 -7.09 -5.52 1.68
CA ASN A 18 -6.47 -4.92 2.87
C ASN A 18 -6.83 -3.42 2.94
N THR A 19 -6.50 -2.80 4.07
CA THR A 19 -6.69 -1.36 4.31
C THR A 19 -5.36 -0.68 4.55
N PHE A 20 -5.16 0.49 3.96
CA PHE A 20 -4.01 1.36 4.14
C PHE A 20 -4.44 2.67 4.84
N PRO A 21 -3.91 3.00 6.03
CA PRO A 21 -4.39 4.14 6.79
C PRO A 21 -4.07 5.50 6.13
N LEU A 22 -5.08 6.36 5.97
CA LEU A 22 -4.97 7.68 5.31
C LEU A 22 -4.30 8.74 6.21
N HIS A 23 -4.06 8.51 7.50
CA HIS A 23 -3.23 9.43 8.29
C HIS A 23 -1.76 9.40 7.86
N ALA A 24 -1.37 8.38 7.08
CA ALA A 24 -0.11 8.28 6.36
C ALA A 24 -0.13 9.06 5.02
N LEU A 25 -1.23 9.73 4.64
CA LEU A 25 -1.29 10.63 3.47
C LEU A 25 -0.51 11.93 3.66
N ARG A 26 -0.04 12.26 4.86
CA ARG A 26 0.96 13.33 4.97
C ARG A 26 2.24 12.97 4.21
N ASP A 27 2.42 11.69 3.95
CA ASP A 27 3.58 11.08 3.32
C ASP A 27 3.23 10.62 1.89
N MET A 28 2.50 11.46 1.14
CA MET A 28 2.33 11.26 -0.31
C MET A 28 3.71 11.10 -0.96
N TYR A 29 3.82 10.19 -1.92
CA TYR A 29 5.07 9.81 -2.59
C TYR A 29 6.14 9.19 -1.69
N GLN A 30 5.83 8.91 -0.42
CA GLN A 30 6.70 8.14 0.46
C GLN A 30 6.29 6.68 0.44
N GLU A 31 7.27 5.82 0.21
CA GLU A 31 7.11 4.37 0.28
C GLU A 31 6.87 3.92 1.73
N GLN A 32 5.88 3.05 1.90
CA GLN A 32 5.57 2.39 3.16
C GLN A 32 5.55 0.88 2.96
N VAL A 33 6.08 0.15 3.94
CA VAL A 33 6.09 -1.30 3.91
C VAL A 33 4.92 -1.83 4.71
N GLU A 34 3.99 -2.49 4.05
CA GLU A 34 2.83 -3.11 4.67
C GLU A 34 2.87 -4.63 4.49
N THR A 35 2.52 -5.35 5.55
CA THR A 35 2.42 -6.82 5.50
C THR A 35 0.98 -7.23 5.24
N CYS A 36 0.75 -7.99 4.18
CA CYS A 36 -0.56 -8.54 3.89
C CYS A 36 -1.00 -9.50 5.02
N LYS A 37 -2.14 -9.22 5.67
CA LYS A 37 -2.62 -10.01 6.82
C LYS A 37 -3.02 -11.45 6.47
N CYS A 38 -3.31 -11.74 5.21
CA CYS A 38 -3.67 -13.09 4.75
C CYS A 38 -2.43 -13.93 4.41
N CYS A 39 -1.61 -13.52 3.44
CA CYS A 39 -0.48 -14.31 2.96
C CYS A 39 0.87 -13.98 3.63
N GLY A 40 0.94 -12.95 4.47
CA GLY A 40 2.15 -12.55 5.19
C GLY A 40 3.25 -11.91 4.34
N LYS A 41 3.02 -11.68 3.04
CA LYS A 41 4.00 -11.00 2.18
C LYS A 41 4.07 -9.51 2.46
N ASN A 42 5.29 -8.96 2.41
CA ASN A 42 5.54 -7.53 2.49
C ASN A 42 5.32 -6.88 1.13
N LEU A 43 4.66 -5.74 1.13
CA LEU A 43 4.33 -4.95 -0.04
C LEU A 43 4.82 -3.53 0.16
N SER A 44 5.33 -2.91 -0.90
CA SER A 44 5.61 -1.48 -0.95
C SER A 44 4.34 -0.76 -1.37
N LEU A 45 3.89 0.20 -0.58
CA LEU A 45 2.70 1.01 -0.83
C LEU A 45 3.08 2.48 -0.84
N THR A 46 2.72 3.17 -1.92
CA THR A 46 2.98 4.61 -2.08
C THR A 46 1.69 5.30 -2.52
N ALA A 47 1.19 6.21 -1.69
CA ALA A 47 0.06 7.07 -2.08
C ALA A 47 0.55 8.16 -3.04
N ALA A 48 -0.21 8.45 -4.09
CA ALA A 48 0.14 9.41 -5.13
C ALA A 48 -1.10 10.16 -5.63
N ASP A 49 -0.89 11.36 -6.18
CA ASP A 49 -2.01 12.13 -6.74
C ASP A 49 -2.60 11.41 -7.96
N GLY A 50 -3.91 11.27 -7.96
CA GLY A 50 -4.69 10.76 -9.08
C GLY A 50 -5.29 11.87 -9.92
N ILE A 51 -6.06 11.47 -10.94
CA ILE A 51 -6.77 12.42 -11.81
C ILE A 51 -8.02 12.94 -11.09
N ALA A 52 -8.34 14.23 -11.28
CA ALA A 52 -9.51 14.89 -10.71
C ALA A 52 -9.56 14.89 -9.17
N GLY A 53 -8.39 14.99 -8.52
CA GLY A 53 -8.29 15.07 -7.06
C GLY A 53 -8.52 13.74 -6.34
N GLN A 54 -8.51 12.62 -7.06
CA GLN A 54 -8.49 11.28 -6.46
C GLN A 54 -7.09 10.94 -5.95
N ILE A 55 -6.98 9.93 -5.10
CA ILE A 55 -5.71 9.39 -4.62
C ILE A 55 -5.53 8.02 -5.25
N ASN A 56 -4.36 7.81 -5.84
CA ASN A 56 -3.92 6.49 -6.30
C ASN A 56 -3.05 5.85 -5.23
N LEU A 57 -3.12 4.53 -5.13
CA LEU A 57 -2.23 3.74 -4.31
C LEU A 57 -1.41 2.84 -5.23
N VAL A 58 -0.12 3.13 -5.33
CA VAL A 58 0.84 2.32 -6.10
C VAL A 58 1.31 1.19 -5.20
N ILE A 59 1.22 -0.04 -5.68
CA ILE A 59 1.55 -1.25 -4.92
C ILE A 59 2.68 -1.97 -5.65
N GLY A 60 3.80 -2.14 -4.98
CA GLY A 60 4.96 -2.91 -5.43
C GLY A 60 5.16 -4.17 -4.61
N GLU A 61 5.73 -5.18 -5.25
CA GLU A 61 6.22 -6.38 -4.57
C GLU A 61 7.61 -6.07 -4.00
N LEU A 62 7.82 -6.31 -2.70
CA LEU A 62 9.16 -6.27 -2.11
C LEU A 62 9.77 -7.66 -2.28
N ASP A 63 10.39 -7.90 -3.43
CA ASP A 63 11.22 -9.08 -3.60
C ASP A 63 12.40 -8.99 -2.63
N GLN A 64 12.63 -10.06 -1.86
CA GLN A 64 13.82 -10.20 -1.01
C GLN A 64 15.07 -10.49 -1.85
N ASP A 65 15.25 -9.80 -2.97
CA ASP A 65 16.40 -9.97 -3.85
C ASP A 65 17.60 -9.17 -3.34
N ILE A 66 18.05 -9.54 -2.15
CA ILE A 66 19.46 -9.41 -1.77
C ILE A 66 19.87 -10.73 -1.11
N GLN A 67 20.04 -11.77 -1.94
CA GLN A 67 21.05 -12.78 -1.64
C GLN A 67 22.43 -12.18 -1.96
N ALA A 68 22.92 -11.31 -1.07
CA ALA A 68 24.35 -11.04 -1.02
C ALA A 68 25.02 -12.32 -0.50
N LYS A 69 25.69 -13.03 -1.42
CA LYS A 69 26.61 -14.11 -1.10
C LYS A 69 27.77 -13.61 -0.25
#